data_AF-A0A3D1M3I3-F1
#
_entry.id   AF-A0A3D1M3I3-F1
#
_cell.length_a   1.000
_cell.length_b   1.000
_cell.length_c   1.000
_cell.angle_alpha   90.00
_cell.angle_beta   90.00
_cell.angle_gamma   90.00
#
_symmetry.space_group_name_H-M   'P 1'
#
loop_
_entity.id
_entity.type
_entity.pdbx_description
1 polymer ?
#
loop_
_entity_poly.entity_id
_entity_poly.type
_entity_poly.pdbx_seq_one_letter_code
_entity_poly.pdbx_strand_id
1 'polypeptide(L)' 'AEKLFYDHLPLIQFEQQEGIGLAIRKAGIHHRGLISHPTVRHPAGQLAENTFKELLEMINRVGLK' A
#
# COMPACT_ATOMS: atom_id res chain seq x y z
N ALA A 1 5.68 6.54 21.15
CA ALA A 1 5.93 5.48 20.15
C ALA A 1 4.66 4.68 19.88
N GLU A 2 4.00 4.16 20.91
CA GLU A 2 2.78 3.33 20.81
C GLU A 2 1.65 3.96 19.97
N LYS A 3 1.25 5.20 20.28
CA LYS A 3 0.17 5.89 19.54
C LYS A 3 0.45 5.94 18.02
N LEU A 4 1.66 6.34 17.64
CA LEU A 4 2.05 6.43 16.23
C LEU A 4 1.98 5.07 15.52
N PHE A 5 2.39 4.00 16.21
CA PHE A 5 2.26 2.65 15.68
C PHE A 5 0.81 2.28 15.42
N TYR A 6 -0.09 2.48 16.40
CA TYR A 6 -1.49 2.14 16.24
C TYR A 6 -2.24 3.02 15.23
N ASP A 7 -1.85 4.30 15.11
CA ASP A 7 -2.41 5.20 14.09
C ASP A 7 -2.12 4.68 12.66
N HIS A 8 -0.94 4.07 12.42
CA HIS A 8 -0.53 3.55 11.12
C HIS A 8 -0.73 2.04 10.93
N LEU A 9 -1.07 1.31 12.00
CA LEU A 9 -1.26 -0.13 11.99
C LEU A 9 -2.22 -0.63 10.88
N PRO A 10 -3.33 0.06 10.55
CA PRO A 10 -4.20 -0.37 9.46
C PRO A 10 -3.49 -0.47 8.11
N LEU A 11 -2.65 0.51 7.76
CA LEU A 11 -1.88 0.48 6.52
C LEU A 11 -0.79 -0.61 6.56
N ILE A 12 -0.11 -0.76 7.70
CA ILE A 12 0.91 -1.80 7.89
C ILE A 12 0.31 -3.19 7.66
N GLN A 13 -0.86 -3.46 8.24
CA GLN A 13 -1.55 -4.74 8.05
C GLN A 13 -2.02 -4.93 6.60
N PHE A 14 -2.56 -3.88 5.97
CA PHE A 14 -3.02 -3.94 4.58
C PHE A 14 -1.89 -4.27 3.60
N GLU A 15 -0.68 -3.75 3.83
CA GLU A 15 0.50 -4.05 3.01
C GLU A 15 1.06 -5.47 3.22
N GLN A 16 0.69 -6.13 4.31
CA GLN A 16 1.22 -7.43 4.73
C GLN A 16 0.36 -8.61 4.19
N GLN A 17 0.10 -8.61 2.87
CA GLN A 17 -0.65 -9.67 2.19
C GLN A 17 0.27 -10.59 1.39
N GLU A 18 0.13 -11.91 1.55
CA GLU A 18 0.92 -12.89 0.80
C GLU A 18 0.58 -12.84 -0.70
N GLY A 19 1.59 -13.02 -1.55
CA GLY A 19 1.44 -13.00 -3.01
C GLY A 19 1.31 -11.61 -3.66
N ILE A 20 0.66 -10.65 -3.00
CA ILE A 20 0.39 -9.30 -3.57
C ILE A 20 0.93 -8.12 -2.75
N GLY A 21 1.47 -8.33 -1.55
CA GLY A 21 1.92 -7.25 -0.66
C GLY A 21 3.00 -6.34 -1.29
N LEU A 22 3.86 -6.88 -2.16
CA LEU A 22 4.83 -6.05 -2.90
C LEU A 22 4.13 -5.11 -3.91
N ALA A 23 3.08 -5.59 -4.60
CA ALA A 23 2.32 -4.77 -5.53
C ALA A 23 1.58 -3.66 -4.79
N ILE A 24 0.99 -3.96 -3.62
CA ILE A 24 0.35 -2.97 -2.74
C ILE A 24 1.34 -1.88 -2.34
N ARG A 25 2.50 -2.26 -1.79
CA ARG A 25 3.53 -1.28 -1.36
C ARG A 25 4.00 -0.41 -2.51
N LYS A 26 4.31 -0.99 -3.67
CA LYS A 26 4.75 -0.22 -4.84
C LYS A 26 3.66 0.72 -5.34
N ALA A 27 2.39 0.30 -5.33
CA ALA A 27 1.27 1.17 -5.69
C ALA A 27 1.12 2.35 -4.73
N GLY A 28 1.26 2.12 -3.42
CA GLY A 28 1.25 3.17 -2.41
C GLY A 28 2.40 4.15 -2.58
N ILE A 29 3.64 3.65 -2.67
CA ILE A 29 4.83 4.49 -2.86
C ILE A 29 4.75 5.31 -4.17
N HIS A 30 4.20 4.72 -5.24
CA HIS A 30 3.95 5.42 -6.50
C HIS A 30 2.87 6.49 -6.37
N HIS A 31 1.73 6.19 -5.74
CA HIS A 31 0.66 7.15 -5.50
C HIS A 31 1.17 8.40 -4.76
N ARG A 32 2.06 8.17 -3.80
CA ARG A 32 2.72 9.21 -2.98
C ARG A 32 3.85 9.96 -3.70
N GLY A 33 4.09 9.66 -4.98
CA GLY A 33 5.08 10.35 -5.81
C GLY A 33 6.54 9.98 -5.55
N LEU A 34 6.81 8.88 -4.84
CA LEU A 34 8.18 8.52 -4.43
C LEU A 34 8.92 7.64 -5.46
N ILE A 35 8.18 6.99 -6.38
CA ILE A 35 8.74 6.22 -7.49
C ILE A 35 7.97 6.50 -8.77
N SER A 36 8.60 6.30 -9.94
CA SER A 36 7.97 6.57 -11.23
C SER A 36 7.00 5.49 -11.71
N HIS A 37 7.16 4.23 -11.28
CA HIS A 37 6.32 3.12 -11.75
C HIS A 37 6.07 2.06 -10.65
N PRO A 38 4.80 1.65 -10.43
CA PRO A 38 4.46 0.66 -9.41
C PRO A 38 4.63 -0.79 -9.87
N THR A 39 4.95 -1.04 -11.14
CA THR A 39 4.95 -2.36 -11.77
C THR A 39 5.81 -3.38 -11.02
N VAL A 40 5.24 -4.55 -10.73
CA VAL A 40 5.97 -5.71 -10.21
C VAL A 40 6.28 -6.69 -11.34
N ARG A 41 7.43 -7.38 -11.24
CA ARG A 41 7.83 -8.41 -12.20
C ARG A 41 7.22 -9.75 -11.81
N HIS A 42 6.90 -10.59 -12.81
CA HIS A 42 6.57 -11.99 -12.62
C HIS A 42 7.59 -12.69 -11.67
N PRO A 43 7.15 -13.58 -10.76
CA PRO A 43 5.82 -14.19 -10.62
C PRO A 43 4.82 -13.44 -9.73
N ALA A 44 5.15 -12.23 -9.26
CA ALA A 44 4.27 -11.48 -8.35
C ALA A 44 2.94 -11.08 -9.04
N GLY A 45 1.86 -11.11 -8.26
CA GLY A 45 0.52 -10.73 -8.74
C GLY A 45 0.40 -9.23 -8.99
N GLN A 46 -0.39 -8.87 -10.01
CA GLN A 46 -0.80 -7.47 -10.24
C GLN A 46 -1.89 -7.07 -9.24
N LEU A 47 -1.92 -5.78 -8.90
CA LEU A 47 -2.92 -5.25 -7.98
C LEU A 47 -4.28 -5.11 -8.68
N ALA A 48 -5.34 -5.63 -8.08
CA ALA A 48 -6.71 -5.43 -8.57
C ALA A 48 -7.17 -3.99 -8.32
N GLU A 49 -8.06 -3.46 -9.18
CA GLU A 49 -8.54 -2.08 -9.08
C GLU A 49 -9.24 -1.78 -7.76
N ASN A 50 -10.03 -2.73 -7.23
CA ASN A 50 -10.70 -2.56 -5.94
C ASN A 50 -9.71 -2.48 -4.78
N THR A 51 -8.69 -3.35 -4.76
CA THR A 51 -7.63 -3.31 -3.75
C THR A 51 -6.82 -2.01 -3.84
N PHE A 52 -6.65 -1.46 -5.04
CA PHE A 52 -6.04 -0.15 -5.20
C PHE A 52 -6.89 0.96 -4.58
N LYS A 53 -8.21 0.96 -4.78
CA LYS A 53 -9.12 1.93 -4.13
C LYS A 53 -9.05 1.85 -2.60
N GLU A 54 -9.11 0.64 -2.05
CA GLU A 54 -8.96 0.40 -0.61
C GLU A 54 -7.62 0.90 -0.06
N LEU A 55 -6.52 0.69 -0.80
CA LEU A 55 -5.22 1.22 -0.45
C LEU A 55 -5.23 2.75 -0.34
N LEU A 56 -5.86 3.45 -1.30
CA LEU A 56 -5.95 4.91 -1.28
C LEU A 56 -6.77 5.41 -0.07
N GLU A 57 -7.87 4.73 0.25
CA GLU A 57 -8.66 5.03 1.44
C GLU A 57 -7.84 4.85 2.72
N MET A 58 -7.04 3.77 2.81
CA MET A 58 -6.16 3.53 3.96
C MET A 58 -5.06 4.58 4.08
N ILE A 59 -4.39 4.94 2.99
CA ILE A 59 -3.36 5.98 2.94
C ILE A 59 -3.92 7.32 3.45
N ASN A 60 -5.08 7.73 2.93
CA ASN A 60 -5.77 8.94 3.35
C ASN A 60 -6.17 8.88 4.84
N ARG A 61 -6.71 7.74 5.29
CA ARG A 61 -7.15 7.54 6.68
C ARG A 61 -6.00 7.68 7.67
N VAL A 62 -4.80 7.21 7.34
CA VAL A 62 -3.62 7.33 8.21
C VAL A 62 -2.87 8.65 8.04
N GLY A 63 -3.44 9.62 7.32
CA GLY A 63 -2.90 10.97 7.16
C GLY A 63 -1.66 11.06 6.27
N LEU A 64 -1.42 10.05 5.43
CA LEU A 64 -0.34 10.07 4.46
C LEU A 64 -0.82 10.67 3.14
N LYS A 65 0.06 11.45 2.51
CA LYS A 65 -0.08 11.94 1.14
C LYS A 65 0.68 11.03 0.20
#